data_AF-A0A832D3A7-F1
#
_entry.id   AF-A0A832D3A7-F1
#
_cell.length_a   1.000
_cell.length_b   1.000
_cell.length_c   1.000
_cell.angle_alpha   90.00
_cell.angle_beta   90.00
_cell.angle_gamma   90.00
#
_symmetry.space_group_name_H-M   'P 1'
#
loop_
_entity.id
_entity.type
_entity.pdbx_description
1 polymer ?
#
loop_
_entity_poly.entity_id
_entity_poly.type
_entity_poly.pdbx_seq_one_letter_code
_entity_poly.pdbx_strand_id
1 'polypeptide(L)'
;MRFGAVDYRAHVFINNSYLGSHEGFFAPFEFDITTRLHPGKNVLIVVVENDFPTFGRVNDPRYPDLIGDKLYAATGPGYNDPIAGWHHCPPGMGILQPVTLEVRPAIHITDVFVRPIPEESKIAVLVEARARDTTPHQVEIQATVHGYNFDTGSAPVAQLTLTNLDPVGHSLNFYRFEITIPSFRWWTLDEPWLYSLQVQLKCPELKTSDAQEKIFGMRSFKLDTSGSPKGRFLFNWQRNQIARSKYHGIRTT
;
A
#
# COMPACT_ATOMS: atom_id res chain seq x y z
N MET A 1 -9.40 -4.46 -11.47
CA MET A 1 -9.78 -3.03 -11.43
C MET A 1 -9.61 -2.56 -10.01
N ARG A 2 -8.84 -1.49 -9.79
CA ARG A 2 -8.44 -1.01 -8.47
C ARG A 2 -8.89 0.42 -8.24
N PHE A 3 -9.45 0.68 -7.06
CA PHE A 3 -9.82 1.99 -6.57
C PHE A 3 -8.83 2.39 -5.48
N GLY A 4 -8.24 3.59 -5.59
CA GLY A 4 -7.35 4.10 -4.54
C GLY A 4 -8.10 4.48 -3.26
N ALA A 5 -9.24 5.16 -3.40
CA ALA A 5 -10.08 5.61 -2.30
C ALA A 5 -11.41 6.16 -2.85
N VAL A 6 -12.52 5.86 -2.17
CA VAL A 6 -13.85 6.42 -2.44
C VAL A 6 -14.48 6.82 -1.11
N ASP A 7 -15.10 7.99 -1.03
CA ASP A 7 -15.85 8.45 0.16
C ASP A 7 -17.36 8.52 -0.15
N TYR A 8 -18.25 7.78 0.51
CA TYR A 8 -18.02 6.89 1.66
C TYR A 8 -18.25 5.41 1.37
N ARG A 9 -19.44 5.07 0.84
CA ARG A 9 -19.81 3.71 0.44
C ARG A 9 -19.88 3.64 -1.08
N ALA A 10 -19.09 2.76 -1.67
CA ALA A 10 -19.02 2.58 -3.11
C ALA A 10 -19.69 1.26 -3.50
N HIS A 11 -20.62 1.29 -4.46
CA HIS A 11 -21.18 0.11 -5.11
C HIS A 11 -20.74 0.11 -6.57
N VAL A 12 -20.06 -0.94 -7.00
CA VAL A 12 -19.38 -0.95 -8.31
C VAL A 12 -20.02 -1.96 -9.25
N PHE A 13 -20.26 -1.51 -10.48
CA PHE A 13 -20.82 -2.31 -11.56
C PHE A 13 -19.98 -2.16 -12.82
N ILE A 14 -19.84 -3.26 -13.57
CA ILE A 14 -19.24 -3.25 -14.92
C ILE A 14 -20.19 -3.99 -15.85
N ASN A 15 -20.54 -3.39 -17.00
CA ASN A 15 -21.45 -3.97 -17.99
C ASN A 15 -22.73 -4.56 -17.35
N ASN A 16 -23.41 -3.74 -16.54
CA ASN A 16 -24.63 -4.08 -15.79
C ASN A 16 -24.48 -5.22 -14.75
N SER A 17 -23.26 -5.70 -14.50
CA SER A 17 -22.97 -6.69 -13.47
C SER A 17 -22.48 -6.04 -12.19
N TYR A 18 -23.13 -6.33 -11.07
CA TYR A 18 -22.65 -5.92 -9.74
C TYR A 18 -21.38 -6.70 -9.37
N LEU A 19 -20.34 -5.97 -8.95
CA LEU A 19 -19.05 -6.54 -8.53
C LEU A 19 -18.95 -6.67 -7.01
N GLY A 20 -19.51 -5.71 -6.28
CA GLY A 20 -19.45 -5.64 -4.83
C GLY A 20 -19.45 -4.20 -4.32
N SER A 21 -19.28 -4.07 -3.00
CA SER A 21 -19.24 -2.79 -2.30
C SER A 21 -18.00 -2.63 -1.44
N HIS A 22 -17.65 -1.38 -1.16
CA HIS A 22 -16.60 -0.99 -0.21
C HIS A 22 -17.08 0.15 0.67
N GLU A 23 -16.73 0.11 1.95
CA GLU A 23 -17.05 1.14 2.93
C GLU A 23 -15.76 1.70 3.54
N GLY A 24 -15.65 3.02 3.55
CA GLY A 24 -14.49 3.74 4.06
C GLY A 24 -13.65 4.38 2.95
N PHE A 25 -12.85 5.38 3.33
CA PHE A 25 -12.11 6.24 2.40
C PHE A 25 -10.58 6.15 2.54
N PHE A 26 -10.07 5.28 3.43
CA PHE A 26 -8.62 5.14 3.68
C PHE A 26 -7.98 3.96 2.97
N ALA A 27 -8.74 2.88 2.74
CA ALA A 27 -8.21 1.64 2.19
C ALA A 27 -8.51 1.55 0.69
N PRO A 28 -7.51 1.20 -0.15
CA PRO A 28 -7.80 0.83 -1.52
C PRO A 28 -8.55 -0.51 -1.57
N PHE A 29 -9.30 -0.72 -2.65
CA PHE A 29 -10.01 -1.98 -2.90
C PHE A 29 -9.97 -2.35 -4.39
N GLU A 30 -10.12 -3.62 -4.70
CA GLU A 30 -10.06 -4.12 -6.07
C GLU A 30 -11.07 -5.24 -6.35
N PHE A 31 -11.45 -5.36 -7.61
CA PHE A 31 -12.29 -6.43 -8.14
C PHE A 31 -11.63 -7.08 -9.36
N ASP A 32 -11.67 -8.42 -9.45
CA ASP A 32 -11.39 -9.15 -10.69
C ASP A 32 -12.59 -8.97 -11.65
N ILE A 33 -12.33 -8.35 -12.79
CA ILE A 33 -13.33 -8.09 -13.83
C ILE A 33 -13.05 -8.86 -15.12
N THR A 34 -12.08 -9.78 -15.11
CA THR A 34 -11.61 -10.50 -16.31
C THR A 34 -12.75 -11.15 -17.07
N THR A 35 -13.68 -11.79 -16.38
CA THR A 35 -14.83 -12.49 -16.98
C THR A 35 -16.02 -11.58 -17.27
N ARG A 36 -15.94 -10.29 -16.93
CA ARG A 36 -17.02 -9.32 -17.09
C ARG A 36 -16.75 -8.31 -18.21
N LEU A 37 -15.53 -8.27 -18.73
CA LEU A 37 -15.15 -7.42 -19.85
C LEU A 37 -15.47 -8.10 -21.19
N HIS A 38 -15.71 -7.27 -22.21
CA HIS A 38 -15.83 -7.71 -23.60
C HIS A 38 -15.03 -6.81 -24.53
N PRO A 39 -14.70 -7.26 -25.75
CA PRO A 39 -14.03 -6.42 -26.73
C PRO A 39 -14.79 -5.12 -27.00
N GLY A 40 -14.04 -4.03 -27.18
CA GLY A 40 -14.60 -2.71 -27.45
C GLY A 40 -15.06 -1.96 -26.21
N LYS A 41 -16.21 -1.28 -26.32
CA LYS A 41 -16.72 -0.36 -25.30
C LYS A 41 -17.26 -1.14 -24.09
N ASN A 42 -16.75 -0.83 -22.90
CA ASN A 42 -17.28 -1.32 -21.63
C ASN A 42 -17.86 -0.14 -20.83
N VAL A 43 -18.80 -0.39 -19.92
CA VAL A 43 -19.44 0.64 -19.10
C VAL A 43 -19.20 0.35 -17.62
N LEU A 44 -18.46 1.24 -16.95
CA LEU A 44 -18.26 1.25 -15.51
C LEU A 44 -19.29 2.19 -14.85
N ILE A 45 -20.02 1.69 -13.86
CA ILE A 45 -20.92 2.48 -13.01
C ILE A 45 -20.43 2.37 -11.58
N VAL A 46 -20.25 3.51 -10.92
CA VAL A 46 -19.88 3.58 -9.50
C VAL A 46 -20.93 4.43 -8.82
N VAL A 47 -21.74 3.79 -7.98
CA VAL A 47 -22.70 4.50 -7.11
C VAL A 47 -21.95 4.84 -5.84
N VAL A 48 -21.85 6.13 -5.53
CA VAL A 48 -21.21 6.60 -4.30
C VAL A 48 -22.29 7.13 -3.37
N GLU A 49 -22.47 6.45 -2.26
CA GLU A 49 -23.35 6.82 -1.18
C GLU A 49 -22.55 7.60 -0.13
N ASN A 50 -23.07 8.75 0.24
CA ASN A 50 -22.52 9.57 1.30
C ASN A 50 -23.54 9.67 2.42
N ASP A 51 -23.12 9.31 3.62
CA ASP A 51 -23.95 9.30 4.82
C ASP A 51 -23.55 10.43 5.77
N PHE A 52 -24.38 10.71 6.77
CA PHE A 52 -24.06 11.59 7.86
C PHE A 52 -22.99 10.97 8.78
N PRO A 53 -22.12 11.79 9.41
CA PRO A 53 -21.16 11.28 10.38
C PRO A 53 -21.82 10.65 11.61
N THR A 54 -21.09 9.72 12.25
CA THR A 54 -21.51 9.03 13.49
C THR A 54 -21.79 9.91 14.70
N PHE A 55 -21.20 11.10 14.75
CA PHE A 55 -21.46 12.08 15.82
C PHE A 55 -22.44 13.18 15.39
N GLY A 56 -23.03 13.04 14.19
CA GLY A 56 -23.86 14.05 13.56
C GLY A 56 -23.14 15.40 13.40
N ARG A 57 -23.91 16.47 13.16
CA ARG A 57 -23.40 17.85 13.23
C ARG A 57 -23.79 18.45 14.57
N VAL A 58 -22.90 18.38 15.56
CA VAL A 58 -23.10 19.08 16.84
C VAL A 58 -23.09 20.59 16.58
N ASN A 59 -24.18 21.28 16.90
CA ASN A 59 -24.37 22.74 16.79
C ASN A 59 -24.55 23.35 15.38
N ASP A 60 -24.98 22.61 14.35
CA ASP A 60 -25.41 23.21 13.06
C ASP A 60 -26.95 23.37 13.02
N PRO A 61 -27.49 24.60 13.17
CA PRO A 61 -28.93 24.84 13.20
C PRO A 61 -29.65 24.55 11.87
N ARG A 62 -28.91 24.30 10.78
CA ARG A 62 -29.49 23.93 9.48
C ARG A 62 -29.83 22.44 9.39
N TYR A 63 -29.23 21.61 10.25
CA TYR A 63 -29.32 20.14 10.20
C TYR A 63 -29.37 19.52 11.60
N PRO A 64 -30.37 19.85 12.44
CA PRO A 64 -30.52 19.22 13.75
C PRO A 64 -30.78 17.71 13.58
N ASP A 65 -30.13 16.88 14.41
CA ASP A 65 -30.42 15.45 14.59
C ASP A 65 -30.11 14.48 13.43
N LEU A 66 -29.26 14.86 12.47
CA LEU A 66 -28.80 13.94 11.41
C LEU A 66 -27.55 13.17 11.87
N ILE A 67 -27.74 11.91 12.25
CA ILE A 67 -26.70 10.95 12.65
C ILE A 67 -26.69 9.81 11.63
N GLY A 68 -25.52 9.45 11.11
CA GLY A 68 -25.34 8.32 10.18
C GLY A 68 -24.16 7.45 10.58
N ASP A 69 -23.71 6.57 9.70
CA ASP A 69 -22.66 5.59 10.00
C ASP A 69 -21.26 6.03 9.53
N LYS A 70 -21.14 7.21 8.93
CA LYS A 70 -19.87 7.66 8.33
C LYS A 70 -18.84 7.96 9.41
N LEU A 71 -17.65 7.34 9.28
CA LEU A 71 -16.49 7.67 10.10
C LEU A 71 -16.13 9.16 9.93
N TYR A 72 -16.39 9.95 10.97
CA TYR A 72 -16.06 11.37 11.03
C TYR A 72 -14.56 11.60 10.79
N ALA A 73 -14.21 12.37 9.75
CA ALA A 73 -12.86 12.86 9.54
C ALA A 73 -12.76 14.32 10.00
N ALA A 74 -12.30 14.54 11.23
CA ALA A 74 -11.64 15.81 11.52
C ALA A 74 -10.42 15.91 10.61
N THR A 75 -10.39 16.93 9.75
CA THR A 75 -9.25 17.26 8.87
C THR A 75 -8.96 16.31 7.70
N GLY A 76 -9.93 16.04 6.82
CA GLY A 76 -9.70 15.25 5.60
C GLY A 76 -10.95 14.97 4.76
N PRO A 77 -10.87 14.04 3.80
CA PRO A 77 -12.04 13.51 3.10
C PRO A 77 -13.04 12.94 4.11
N GLY A 78 -14.33 13.14 3.88
CA GLY A 78 -15.34 12.83 4.89
C GLY A 78 -16.28 13.99 5.22
N TYR A 79 -15.99 15.20 4.74
CA TYR A 79 -16.73 16.41 5.08
C TYR A 79 -17.83 16.73 4.06
N ASN A 80 -19.05 16.93 4.56
CA ASN A 80 -20.28 16.98 3.77
C ASN A 80 -20.74 18.41 3.38
N ASP A 81 -20.04 19.49 3.77
CA ASP A 81 -20.44 20.87 3.43
C ASP A 81 -19.43 21.58 2.52
N PRO A 82 -19.74 21.79 1.24
CA PRO A 82 -18.86 22.52 0.34
C PRO A 82 -18.79 24.02 0.52
N ILE A 83 -19.72 24.58 1.28
CA ILE A 83 -19.89 26.02 1.43
C ILE A 83 -19.46 26.45 2.84
N ALA A 84 -19.78 25.67 3.86
CA ALA A 84 -19.40 25.93 5.26
C ALA A 84 -18.11 25.21 5.70
N GLY A 85 -17.36 24.63 4.75
CA GLY A 85 -16.05 24.00 4.93
C GLY A 85 -15.29 24.52 6.14
N TRP A 86 -14.71 23.63 6.94
CA TRP A 86 -13.83 24.10 8.00
C TRP A 86 -12.64 24.83 7.35
N HIS A 87 -12.15 25.92 7.96
CA HIS A 87 -11.08 26.78 7.43
C HIS A 87 -9.84 26.06 6.82
N HIS A 88 -9.61 24.78 7.13
CA HIS A 88 -8.48 23.98 6.64
C HIS A 88 -8.87 22.81 5.71
N CYS A 89 -10.15 22.62 5.36
CA CYS A 89 -10.58 21.46 4.56
C CYS A 89 -11.65 21.82 3.53
N PRO A 90 -11.38 21.56 2.23
CA PRO A 90 -12.45 21.59 1.26
C PRO A 90 -13.42 20.41 1.50
N PRO A 91 -14.71 20.58 1.19
CA PRO A 91 -15.62 19.44 1.01
C PRO A 91 -15.05 18.38 0.10
N GLY A 92 -15.39 17.12 0.35
CA GLY A 92 -15.06 16.09 -0.61
C GLY A 92 -15.72 14.77 -0.26
N MET A 93 -16.66 14.36 -1.11
CA MET A 93 -17.17 13.01 -1.24
C MET A 93 -16.97 12.56 -2.69
N GLY A 94 -17.04 11.25 -2.95
CA GLY A 94 -16.85 10.71 -4.30
C GLY A 94 -15.57 9.89 -4.44
N ILE A 95 -15.12 9.74 -5.68
CA ILE A 95 -13.88 9.00 -5.99
C ILE A 95 -12.69 9.94 -5.78
N LEU A 96 -11.93 9.71 -4.70
CA LEU A 96 -10.90 10.63 -4.21
C LEU A 96 -9.50 10.34 -4.78
N GLN A 97 -9.29 9.11 -5.25
CA GLN A 97 -8.03 8.66 -5.81
C GLN A 97 -8.27 7.89 -7.12
N PRO A 98 -7.23 7.65 -7.94
CA PRO A 98 -7.38 7.03 -9.24
C PRO A 98 -8.12 5.69 -9.21
N VAL A 99 -8.90 5.47 -10.28
CA VAL A 99 -9.44 4.16 -10.65
C VAL A 99 -8.60 3.63 -11.79
N THR A 100 -8.02 2.45 -11.61
CA THR A 100 -7.06 1.87 -12.56
C THR A 100 -7.49 0.48 -13.00
N LEU A 101 -7.19 0.17 -14.26
CA LEU A 101 -7.24 -1.18 -14.79
C LEU A 101 -5.82 -1.73 -14.84
N GLU A 102 -5.65 -2.92 -14.29
CA GLU A 102 -4.37 -3.60 -14.23
C GLU A 102 -4.55 -4.99 -14.82
N VAL A 103 -3.64 -5.36 -15.72
CA VAL A 103 -3.56 -6.69 -16.28
C VAL A 103 -2.39 -7.38 -15.60
N ARG A 104 -2.67 -8.45 -14.87
CA ARG A 104 -1.67 -9.25 -14.16
C ARG A 104 -1.58 -10.64 -14.78
N PRO A 105 -0.43 -11.32 -14.72
CA PRO A 105 -0.35 -12.74 -15.02
C PRO A 105 -1.26 -13.55 -14.10
N ALA A 106 -1.63 -14.76 -14.52
CA ALA A 106 -2.50 -15.65 -13.72
C ALA A 106 -1.92 -15.92 -12.33
N ILE A 107 -0.59 -16.02 -12.22
CA ILE A 107 0.15 -16.09 -10.96
C ILE A 107 0.87 -14.76 -10.80
N HIS A 108 0.57 -14.02 -9.75
CA HIS A 108 1.10 -12.67 -9.55
C HIS A 108 1.42 -12.40 -8.08
N ILE A 109 2.30 -11.42 -7.89
CA ILE A 109 2.67 -10.87 -6.60
C ILE A 109 1.59 -9.86 -6.21
N THR A 110 1.06 -9.95 -4.99
CA THR A 110 0.08 -9.00 -4.45
C THR A 110 0.75 -7.90 -3.64
N ASP A 111 1.77 -8.24 -2.85
CA ASP A 111 2.61 -7.28 -2.13
C ASP A 111 4.02 -7.84 -1.89
N VAL A 112 4.96 -6.91 -1.74
CA VAL A 112 6.32 -7.19 -1.25
C VAL A 112 6.58 -6.26 -0.08
N PHE A 113 6.87 -6.87 1.07
CA PHE A 113 7.29 -6.16 2.27
C PHE A 113 8.75 -6.46 2.59
N VAL A 114 9.52 -5.42 2.87
CA VAL A 114 10.94 -5.50 3.22
C VAL A 114 11.14 -4.89 4.59
N ARG A 115 11.69 -5.69 5.50
CA ARG A 115 12.10 -5.26 6.84
C ARG A 115 13.63 -5.26 6.93
N PRO A 116 14.26 -4.09 6.99
CA PRO A 116 15.68 -3.99 7.32
C PRO A 116 15.98 -4.52 8.72
N ILE A 117 17.08 -5.26 8.86
CA ILE A 117 17.66 -5.70 10.14
C ILE A 117 19.16 -5.36 10.12
N PRO A 118 19.53 -4.08 10.23
CA PRO A 118 20.91 -3.62 10.10
C PRO A 118 21.89 -4.29 11.07
N GLU A 119 21.43 -4.65 12.27
CA GLU A 119 22.24 -5.29 13.32
C GLU A 119 22.77 -6.67 12.91
N GLU A 120 22.05 -7.35 12.02
CA GLU A 120 22.43 -8.65 11.47
C GLU A 120 22.91 -8.54 10.01
N SER A 121 23.09 -7.31 9.51
CA SER A 121 23.46 -7.04 8.11
C SER A 121 22.55 -7.77 7.10
N LYS A 122 21.24 -7.80 7.35
CA LYS A 122 20.28 -8.51 6.50
C LYS A 122 18.97 -7.74 6.33
N ILE A 123 18.19 -8.19 5.36
CA ILE A 123 16.77 -7.83 5.21
C ILE A 123 15.91 -9.08 5.34
N ALA A 124 14.77 -8.96 5.99
CA ALA A 124 13.72 -9.97 5.96
C ALA A 124 12.67 -9.53 4.93
N VAL A 125 12.37 -10.42 3.99
CA VAL A 125 11.43 -10.19 2.89
C VAL A 125 10.20 -11.07 3.07
N LEU A 126 9.02 -10.47 2.91
CA LEU A 126 7.75 -11.16 2.79
C LEU A 126 7.20 -10.89 1.39
N VAL A 127 7.00 -11.96 0.62
CA VAL A 127 6.32 -11.91 -0.68
C VAL A 127 4.94 -12.52 -0.51
N GLU A 128 3.93 -11.77 -0.89
CA GLU A 128 2.56 -12.26 -0.99
C GLU A 128 2.24 -12.56 -2.45
N ALA A 129 1.68 -13.74 -2.72
CA ALA A 129 1.36 -14.16 -4.08
C ALA A 129 0.04 -14.90 -4.15
N ARG A 130 -0.59 -14.81 -5.32
CA ARG A 130 -1.89 -15.44 -5.59
C ARG A 130 -1.94 -15.99 -7.00
N ALA A 131 -2.57 -17.16 -7.14
CA ALA A 131 -2.97 -17.71 -8.43
C ALA A 131 -4.44 -17.36 -8.70
N ARG A 132 -4.78 -17.09 -9.95
CA ARG A 132 -6.15 -16.83 -10.38
C ARG A 132 -6.98 -18.11 -10.37
N ASP A 133 -6.36 -19.25 -10.67
CA ASP A 133 -6.99 -20.55 -10.71
C ASP A 133 -6.91 -21.30 -9.38
N THR A 134 -7.73 -22.35 -9.28
CA THR A 134 -7.81 -23.20 -8.09
C THR A 134 -6.72 -24.27 -8.07
N THR A 135 -6.04 -24.52 -9.18
CA THR A 135 -4.92 -25.45 -9.28
C THR A 135 -3.67 -24.80 -8.69
N PRO A 136 -3.02 -25.42 -7.70
CA PRO A 136 -1.76 -24.90 -7.17
C PRO A 136 -0.62 -25.09 -8.18
N HIS A 137 0.20 -24.05 -8.35
CA HIS A 137 1.32 -24.04 -9.31
C HIS A 137 2.66 -23.95 -8.62
N GLN A 138 3.63 -24.72 -9.10
CA GLN A 138 5.01 -24.61 -8.65
C GLN A 138 5.63 -23.29 -9.12
N VAL A 139 6.38 -22.64 -8.23
CA VAL A 139 6.98 -21.33 -8.48
C VAL A 139 8.43 -21.23 -8.01
N GLU A 140 9.13 -20.27 -8.59
CA GLU A 140 10.47 -19.86 -8.19
C GLU A 140 10.47 -18.35 -7.90
N ILE A 141 11.24 -17.92 -6.90
CA ILE A 141 11.43 -16.50 -6.59
C ILE A 141 12.88 -16.13 -6.84
N GLN A 142 13.09 -15.09 -7.64
CA GLN A 142 14.38 -14.45 -7.80
C GLN A 142 14.31 -13.05 -7.19
N ALA A 143 15.16 -12.78 -6.21
CA ALA A 143 15.23 -11.51 -5.52
C ALA A 143 16.61 -10.89 -5.73
N THR A 144 16.65 -9.65 -6.21
CA THR A 144 17.89 -8.91 -6.46
C THR A 144 17.83 -7.54 -5.81
N VAL A 145 18.95 -7.11 -5.22
CA VAL A 145 19.07 -5.85 -4.51
C VAL A 145 20.08 -4.96 -5.23
N HIS A 146 19.67 -3.74 -5.58
CA HIS A 146 20.51 -2.72 -6.20
C HIS A 146 20.49 -1.43 -5.40
N GLY A 147 21.47 -0.55 -5.61
CA GLY A 147 21.36 0.84 -5.17
C GLY A 147 20.26 1.56 -5.95
N TYR A 148 19.41 2.32 -5.26
CA TYR A 148 18.30 3.07 -5.89
C TYR A 148 18.70 4.50 -6.23
N ASN A 149 19.29 5.22 -5.27
CA ASN A 149 19.75 6.61 -5.44
C ASN A 149 21.27 6.73 -5.41
N PHE A 150 21.98 5.64 -5.65
CA PHE A 150 23.44 5.60 -5.71
C PHE A 150 23.92 4.47 -6.59
N ASP A 151 25.08 4.69 -7.20
CA ASP A 151 25.67 3.72 -8.10
C ASP A 151 26.30 2.57 -7.31
N THR A 152 25.91 1.34 -7.64
CA THR A 152 26.49 0.09 -7.14
C THR A 152 27.27 -0.65 -8.23
N GLY A 153 27.46 -0.02 -9.39
CA GLY A 153 27.92 -0.67 -10.61
C GLY A 153 26.85 -1.59 -11.21
N SER A 154 27.26 -2.41 -12.17
CA SER A 154 26.36 -3.34 -12.88
C SER A 154 25.96 -4.57 -12.05
N ALA A 155 26.69 -4.88 -10.98
CA ALA A 155 26.42 -6.04 -10.14
C ALA A 155 25.37 -5.73 -9.07
N PRO A 156 24.47 -6.67 -8.74
CA PRO A 156 23.60 -6.51 -7.58
C PRO A 156 24.41 -6.50 -6.29
N VAL A 157 23.95 -5.72 -5.32
CA VAL A 157 24.50 -5.68 -3.95
C VAL A 157 24.27 -7.02 -3.25
N ALA A 158 23.12 -7.64 -3.49
CA ALA A 158 22.79 -8.97 -3.02
C ALA A 158 21.79 -9.62 -3.97
N GLN A 159 21.79 -10.94 -4.05
CA GLN A 159 20.82 -11.70 -4.83
C GLN A 159 20.53 -13.04 -4.15
N LEU A 160 19.30 -13.52 -4.32
CA LEU A 160 18.85 -14.81 -3.80
C LEU A 160 17.88 -15.43 -4.81
N THR A 161 18.04 -16.74 -5.07
CA THR A 161 17.07 -17.53 -5.83
C THR A 161 16.53 -18.61 -4.93
N LEU A 162 15.20 -18.72 -4.87
CA LEU A 162 14.47 -19.72 -4.11
C LEU A 162 13.75 -20.65 -5.07
N THR A 163 14.02 -21.94 -4.92
CA THR A 163 13.40 -23.06 -5.64
C THR A 163 12.75 -24.01 -4.64
N ASN A 164 11.92 -24.95 -5.11
CA ASN A 164 11.20 -25.91 -4.26
C ASN A 164 10.33 -25.24 -3.19
N LEU A 165 9.67 -24.15 -3.57
CA LEU A 165 8.72 -23.44 -2.72
C LEU A 165 7.39 -24.19 -2.66
N ASP A 166 6.60 -23.93 -1.61
CA ASP A 166 5.20 -24.36 -1.60
C ASP A 166 4.47 -23.76 -2.82
N PRO A 167 3.61 -24.53 -3.51
CA PRO A 167 2.86 -24.03 -4.66
C PRO A 167 2.02 -22.79 -4.34
N VAL A 168 1.85 -21.90 -5.33
CA VAL A 168 0.89 -20.79 -5.24
C VAL A 168 -0.49 -21.29 -5.63
N GLY A 169 -1.47 -21.18 -4.73
CA GLY A 169 -2.88 -21.46 -5.00
C GLY A 169 -3.75 -20.20 -5.06
N HIS A 170 -5.07 -20.40 -5.14
CA HIS A 170 -6.07 -19.32 -5.17
C HIS A 170 -6.14 -18.47 -3.89
N SER A 171 -5.78 -19.03 -2.73
CA SER A 171 -5.67 -18.27 -1.49
C SER A 171 -4.45 -17.34 -1.52
N LEU A 172 -4.34 -16.44 -0.53
CA LEU A 172 -3.13 -15.65 -0.35
C LEU A 172 -2.01 -16.56 0.18
N ASN A 173 -0.87 -16.59 -0.51
CA ASN A 173 0.30 -17.41 -0.15
C ASN A 173 1.43 -16.49 0.29
N PHE A 174 2.25 -16.94 1.23
CA PHE A 174 3.27 -16.11 1.88
C PHE A 174 4.64 -16.79 1.82
N TYR A 175 5.63 -16.11 1.24
CA TYR A 175 7.01 -16.57 1.21
C TYR A 175 7.87 -15.64 2.05
N ARG A 176 8.55 -16.20 3.04
CA ARG A 176 9.43 -15.47 3.97
C ARG A 176 10.86 -15.95 3.81
N PHE A 177 11.77 -15.01 3.61
CA PHE A 177 13.19 -15.31 3.47
C PHE A 177 14.05 -14.12 3.89
N GLU A 178 15.34 -14.36 4.08
CA GLU A 178 16.31 -13.34 4.48
C GLU A 178 17.39 -13.21 3.41
N ILE A 179 17.85 -11.98 3.17
CA ILE A 179 18.97 -11.68 2.28
C ILE A 179 20.03 -10.93 3.08
N THR A 180 21.24 -11.49 3.14
CA THR A 180 22.39 -10.84 3.77
C THR A 180 22.97 -9.77 2.85
N ILE A 181 23.27 -8.60 3.40
CA ILE A 181 23.88 -7.44 2.75
C ILE A 181 25.07 -6.99 3.61
N PRO A 182 26.25 -7.64 3.50
CA PRO A 182 27.34 -7.45 4.48
C PRO A 182 27.93 -6.03 4.55
N SER A 183 27.94 -5.29 3.43
CA SER A 183 28.56 -3.97 3.33
C SER A 183 27.54 -2.92 2.90
N PHE A 184 26.45 -2.82 3.65
CA PHE A 184 25.40 -1.84 3.37
C PHE A 184 25.80 -0.43 3.82
N ARG A 185 25.18 0.58 3.18
CA ARG A 185 25.22 1.98 3.57
C ARG A 185 23.96 2.29 4.39
N TRP A 186 24.14 3.03 5.48
CA TRP A 186 23.05 3.39 6.37
C TRP A 186 22.16 4.45 5.75
N TRP A 187 20.85 4.27 5.80
CA TRP A 187 19.96 5.39 5.55
C TRP A 187 20.05 6.34 6.76
N THR A 188 20.49 7.58 6.52
CA THR A 188 20.59 8.66 7.51
C THR A 188 19.79 9.88 7.05
N LEU A 189 19.70 10.91 7.90
CA LEU A 189 18.99 12.16 7.53
C LEU A 189 19.76 12.96 6.47
N ASP A 190 21.09 12.98 6.55
CA ASP A 190 21.95 13.72 5.62
C ASP A 190 22.25 12.90 4.36
N GLU A 191 22.43 11.59 4.53
CA GLU A 191 22.69 10.65 3.44
C GLU A 191 21.61 9.56 3.41
N PRO A 192 20.48 9.79 2.72
CA PRO A 192 19.38 8.83 2.66
C PRO A 192 19.69 7.74 1.62
N TRP A 193 20.69 6.89 1.85
CA TRP A 193 21.02 5.78 0.95
C TRP A 193 19.84 4.79 0.86
N LEU A 194 19.27 4.66 -0.34
CA LEU A 194 18.12 3.82 -0.63
C LEU A 194 18.51 2.67 -1.55
N TYR A 195 17.92 1.51 -1.30
CA TYR A 195 18.06 0.29 -2.05
C TYR A 195 16.75 -0.03 -2.77
N SER A 196 16.85 -0.69 -3.92
CA SER A 196 15.73 -1.31 -4.61
C SER A 196 15.83 -2.83 -4.46
N LEU A 197 14.78 -3.46 -3.94
CA LEU A 197 14.58 -4.91 -4.03
C LEU A 197 13.66 -5.20 -5.21
N GLN A 198 14.18 -5.89 -6.21
CA GLN A 198 13.40 -6.42 -7.33
C GLN A 198 13.11 -7.89 -7.07
N VAL A 199 11.83 -8.24 -6.95
CA VAL A 199 11.34 -9.60 -6.76
C VAL A 199 10.66 -10.06 -8.03
N GLN A 200 11.11 -11.17 -8.59
CA GLN A 200 10.50 -11.83 -9.73
C GLN A 200 9.94 -13.19 -9.29
N LEU A 201 8.64 -13.38 -9.49
CA LEU A 201 7.93 -14.65 -9.28
C LEU A 201 7.77 -15.33 -10.64
N LYS A 202 8.32 -16.54 -10.80
CA LYS A 202 8.25 -17.31 -12.05
C LYS A 202 7.42 -18.57 -11.84
N CYS A 203 6.61 -18.90 -12.84
CA CYS A 203 5.96 -20.21 -12.94
C CYS A 203 6.46 -20.90 -14.21
N PRO A 204 7.35 -21.90 -14.10
CA PRO A 204 7.88 -22.63 -15.25
C PRO A 204 6.80 -23.36 -16.06
N GLU A 205 5.79 -23.94 -15.38
CA GLU A 205 4.70 -24.69 -16.01
C GLU A 205 3.88 -23.81 -16.96
N LEU A 206 3.46 -22.63 -16.50
CA LEU A 206 2.66 -21.69 -17.29
C LEU A 206 3.52 -20.77 -18.18
N LYS A 207 4.85 -20.83 -18.06
CA LYS A 207 5.80 -19.91 -18.71
C LYS A 207 5.46 -18.43 -18.48
N THR A 208 5.00 -18.13 -17.27
CA THR A 208 4.66 -16.77 -16.85
C THR A 208 5.63 -16.27 -15.78
N SER A 209 5.79 -14.96 -15.71
CA SER A 209 6.49 -14.32 -14.61
C SER A 209 5.82 -13.00 -14.27
N ASP A 210 5.83 -12.66 -12.99
CA ASP A 210 5.47 -11.34 -12.49
C ASP A 210 6.65 -10.74 -11.73
N ALA A 211 6.72 -9.41 -11.67
CA ALA A 211 7.81 -8.73 -10.97
C ALA A 211 7.33 -7.47 -10.26
N GLN A 212 7.84 -7.26 -9.04
CA GLN A 212 7.60 -6.05 -8.28
C GLN A 212 8.89 -5.48 -7.71
N GLU A 213 8.91 -4.16 -7.56
CA GLU A 213 10.00 -3.41 -6.95
C GLU A 213 9.57 -2.84 -5.61
N LYS A 214 10.44 -2.95 -4.60
CA LYS A 214 10.27 -2.28 -3.32
C LYS A 214 11.51 -1.48 -2.95
N ILE A 215 11.33 -0.18 -2.74
CA ILE A 215 12.39 0.71 -2.26
C ILE A 215 12.47 0.63 -0.74
N PHE A 216 13.66 0.47 -0.19
CA PHE A 216 13.91 0.44 1.24
C PHE A 216 15.22 1.15 1.62
N GLY A 217 15.40 1.44 2.90
CA GLY A 217 16.64 2.04 3.42
C GLY A 217 17.05 1.33 4.71
N MET A 218 18.33 0.97 4.81
CA MET A 218 18.88 0.25 5.96
C MET A 218 18.96 1.18 7.18
N ARG A 219 18.02 1.03 8.11
CA ARG A 219 17.91 1.88 9.31
C ARG A 219 17.17 1.20 10.44
N SER A 220 17.39 1.71 11.65
CA SER A 220 16.72 1.24 12.87
C SER A 220 16.07 2.39 13.61
N PHE A 221 14.89 2.13 14.16
CA PHE A 221 14.17 3.06 15.03
C PHE A 221 13.85 2.38 16.35
N LYS A 222 14.06 3.09 17.47
CA LYS A 222 13.69 2.61 18.79
C LYS A 222 13.09 3.74 19.60
N LEU A 223 11.92 3.49 20.18
CA LEU A 223 11.41 4.33 21.26
C LEU A 223 12.05 3.86 22.57
N ASP A 224 12.94 4.66 23.12
CA ASP A 224 13.52 4.46 24.44
C ASP A 224 12.59 5.05 25.52
N THR A 225 12.07 4.16 26.36
CA THR A 225 11.16 4.48 27.48
C THR A 225 11.85 4.37 28.84
N SER A 226 13.14 4.03 28.89
CA SER A 226 13.88 3.80 30.12
C SER A 226 14.35 5.09 30.81
N GLY A 227 14.55 6.17 30.04
CA GLY A 227 15.00 7.46 30.56
C GLY A 227 13.91 8.33 31.17
N SER A 228 14.33 9.36 31.93
CA SER A 228 13.49 10.48 32.36
C SER A 228 13.92 11.78 31.65
N PRO A 229 13.03 12.50 30.96
CA PRO A 229 11.65 12.12 30.64
C PRO A 229 11.60 10.93 29.67
N LYS A 230 10.50 10.15 29.77
CA LYS A 230 10.22 8.98 28.92
C LYS A 230 9.90 9.41 27.48
N GLY A 231 10.07 8.47 26.54
CA GLY A 231 9.62 8.65 25.15
C GLY A 231 10.66 9.31 24.26
N ARG A 232 11.92 8.84 24.33
CA ARG A 232 13.00 9.33 23.48
C ARG A 232 13.08 8.50 22.21
N PHE A 233 13.17 9.15 21.06
CA PHE A 233 13.32 8.47 19.79
C PHE A 233 14.81 8.31 19.46
N LEU A 234 15.24 7.08 19.24
CA LEU A 234 16.56 6.74 18.74
C LEU A 234 16.42 6.33 17.27
N PHE A 235 17.27 6.92 16.45
CA PHE A 235 17.39 6.61 15.03
C PHE A 235 18.83 6.20 14.76
N ASN A 236 19.01 5.01 14.20
CA ASN A 236 20.30 4.33 14.07
C ASN A 236 21.12 4.33 15.38
N TRP A 237 20.44 4.08 16.51
CA TRP A 237 21.01 4.06 17.86
C TRP A 237 21.56 5.40 18.37
N GLN A 238 21.42 6.46 17.58
CA GLN A 238 21.83 7.81 17.93
C GLN A 238 20.63 8.66 18.37
N ARG A 239 20.91 9.60 19.28
CA ARG A 239 19.94 10.61 19.70
C ARG A 239 19.79 11.64 18.58
N ASN A 240 18.55 11.88 18.17
CA ASN A 240 18.25 12.91 17.18
C ASN A 240 17.31 13.95 17.80
N GLN A 241 17.63 15.23 17.62
CA GLN A 241 16.69 16.29 17.96
C GLN A 241 15.59 16.30 16.90
N ILE A 242 14.35 16.04 17.31
CA ILE A 242 13.20 16.13 16.41
C ILE A 242 12.82 17.60 16.28
N ALA A 243 13.12 18.21 15.13
CA ALA A 243 12.50 19.48 14.76
C ALA A 243 11.00 19.26 14.56
N ARG A 244 10.17 20.02 15.30
CA ARG A 244 8.71 19.81 15.31
C ARG A 244 8.06 20.76 14.31
N SER A 245 7.40 20.20 13.30
CA SER A 245 6.41 20.89 12.48
C SER A 245 5.19 19.98 12.35
N LYS A 246 3.98 20.57 12.29
CA LYS A 246 2.75 19.82 12.02
C LYS A 246 2.46 19.95 10.53
N TYR A 247 2.58 18.86 9.79
CA TYR A 247 2.12 18.81 8.41
C TYR A 247 0.60 18.59 8.39
N HIS A 248 -0.13 19.52 7.79
CA HIS A 248 -1.53 19.35 7.41
C HIS A 248 -1.53 19.24 5.89
N GLY A 249 -1.99 18.11 5.34
CA GLY A 249 -1.88 17.83 3.90
C GLY A 249 -2.61 18.88 3.07
N ILE A 250 -1.88 19.67 2.29
CA ILE A 250 -2.42 20.52 1.24
C ILE A 250 -2.08 19.84 -0.08
N ARG A 251 -3.09 19.29 -0.76
CA ARG A 251 -2.99 18.99 -2.20
C ARG A 251 -3.43 20.25 -2.93
N THR A 252 -2.48 21.02 -3.44
CA THR A 252 -2.75 21.93 -4.56
C THR A 252 -2.91 21.10 -5.82
N THR A 253 -3.94 21.45 -6.59
CA THR A 253 -4.46 20.81 -7.81
C THR A 253 -3.42 20.47 -8.86
#